data_AF-A0A1E7H616-F1
#
_entry.id   AF-A0A1E7H616-F1
#
_cell.length_a   1.000
_cell.length_b   1.000
_cell.length_c   1.000
_cell.angle_alpha   90.00
_cell.angle_beta   90.00
_cell.angle_gamma   90.00
#
_symmetry.space_group_name_H-M   'P 1'
#
loop_
_entity.id
_entity.type
_entity.pdbx_description
1 polymer ?
#
loop_
_entity_poly.entity_id
_entity_poly.type
_entity_poly.pdbx_seq_one_letter_code
_entity_poly.pdbx_strand_id
1 'polypeptide(L)'
;MAHIKFGTDTNEFYELLRSTTPPGTPVDLIDTVRPYDDPGVETFYYRFRKIHSTIVHKTHMVFDFDDAKLSRFKELFIKPDWLQEPHLMGYDPVESANPFGSFEQIPPRSRYQFLLDNVHYVIMTFIRGPVCRGQIALNVIHDHFWVMFQDPDHDLSIRFPGFLKLQKDNLIMPIEKGSKFKIRDLVGNKYHKAIYRYYKARQDYYMSHNYLGQGYDSIWKGNSEADAPLLTVYRHFDSASVHKGVLGNLPRTMWVMDYPLLERIYYALVAGFDVYGTVGHQLAIRLYMDGLRAEGESYFLSLMPAEERREMIESWYKGVKPKNIPYYDAGISQKIVFNTDNPRQEFIEHLVKNYILAETGIDFDPVNYLSAGEEYPPLPDKYETLEDYLQALRSVSKPGTSFFSLVNDFNANIVYIRIRGDGGDDVVISTIINRWHDNVTFLFDEKKSLRPDKDNADFIRGFHGSYPNYLIDIHQDDLPGFFDILANLDKIGLEAGLKRLDKYFVNRADKDFWGHYDWFQDRFNKEQPVHSGLFDLNRYYHKAL
;
A
#
# COMPACT_ATOMS: atom_id res chain seq x y z
N MET A 1 -7.78 -1.87 -15.49
CA MET A 1 -7.47 -1.27 -14.17
C MET A 1 -6.88 0.13 -14.30
N ALA A 2 -5.95 0.37 -15.24
CA ALA A 2 -5.49 1.71 -15.55
C ALA A 2 -6.61 2.57 -16.18
N HIS A 3 -6.76 3.81 -15.73
CA HIS A 3 -7.42 4.89 -16.46
C HIS A 3 -6.30 5.72 -17.09
N ILE A 4 -6.03 5.49 -18.37
CA ILE A 4 -4.94 6.14 -19.09
C ILE A 4 -5.38 7.56 -19.42
N LYS A 5 -4.61 8.56 -18.96
CA LYS A 5 -4.83 9.97 -19.28
C LYS A 5 -3.74 10.43 -20.24
N PHE A 6 -4.14 10.95 -21.39
CA PHE A 6 -3.18 11.60 -22.29
C PHE A 6 -2.85 13.01 -21.79
N GLY A 7 -1.71 13.55 -22.23
CA GLY A 7 -1.25 14.93 -21.94
C GLY A 7 -2.11 16.03 -22.56
N THR A 8 -3.44 15.91 -22.50
CA THR A 8 -4.43 16.92 -22.91
C THR A 8 -5.01 17.64 -21.69
N ASP A 9 -5.57 18.82 -21.92
CA ASP A 9 -6.24 19.64 -20.88
C ASP A 9 -7.58 19.06 -20.39
N THR A 10 -8.06 18.01 -21.06
CA THR A 10 -9.32 17.35 -20.74
C THR A 10 -9.12 16.18 -19.78
N ASN A 11 -10.05 15.99 -18.84
CA ASN A 11 -10.09 14.80 -17.98
C ASN A 11 -10.78 13.63 -18.70
N GLU A 12 -10.25 13.27 -19.87
CA GLU A 12 -10.68 12.10 -20.63
C GLU A 12 -9.75 10.93 -20.34
N PHE A 13 -10.35 9.77 -20.10
CA PHE A 13 -9.63 8.56 -19.72
C PHE A 13 -9.88 7.45 -20.72
N TYR A 14 -8.87 6.61 -20.90
CA TYR A 14 -8.86 5.52 -21.85
C TYR A 14 -8.44 4.23 -21.16
N GLU A 15 -8.85 3.12 -21.72
CA GLU A 15 -8.29 1.81 -21.40
C GLU A 15 -7.48 1.29 -22.59
N LEU A 16 -6.42 0.53 -22.30
CA LEU A 16 -5.67 -0.22 -23.29
C LEU A 16 -6.20 -1.65 -23.34
N LEU A 17 -6.63 -2.08 -24.52
CA LEU A 17 -7.21 -3.42 -24.74
C LEU A 17 -6.61 -4.08 -25.99
N ARG A 18 -6.81 -5.40 -26.12
CA ARG A 18 -6.50 -6.16 -27.33
C ARG A 18 -7.75 -6.28 -28.20
N SER A 19 -7.59 -6.18 -29.52
CA SER A 19 -8.69 -6.28 -30.48
C SER A 19 -8.30 -7.08 -31.73
N THR A 20 -9.25 -7.84 -32.28
CA THR A 20 -9.10 -8.54 -33.57
C THR A 20 -9.12 -7.57 -34.75
N THR A 21 -9.63 -6.34 -34.58
CA THR A 21 -9.79 -5.33 -35.63
C THR A 21 -8.77 -4.17 -35.56
N PRO A 22 -8.27 -3.68 -36.71
CA PRO A 22 -7.28 -2.60 -36.76
C PRO A 22 -7.91 -1.20 -36.53
N PRO A 23 -7.08 -0.17 -36.27
CA PRO A 23 -7.53 1.22 -36.23
C PRO A 23 -8.37 1.62 -37.45
N GLY A 24 -9.39 2.47 -37.25
CA GLY A 24 -10.35 2.86 -38.28
C GLY A 24 -11.63 2.00 -38.35
N THR A 25 -11.66 0.88 -37.63
CA THR A 25 -12.88 0.06 -37.44
C THR A 25 -13.28 -0.03 -35.97
N PRO A 26 -14.57 -0.31 -35.66
CA PRO A 26 -15.02 -0.52 -34.28
C PRO A 26 -14.18 -1.61 -33.59
N VAL A 27 -13.89 -1.39 -32.30
CA VAL A 27 -13.15 -2.35 -31.47
C VAL A 27 -13.96 -3.64 -31.35
N ASP A 28 -13.35 -4.74 -31.76
CA ASP A 28 -13.81 -6.11 -31.45
C ASP A 28 -12.87 -6.69 -30.38
N LEU A 29 -13.35 -6.77 -29.14
CA LEU A 29 -12.53 -6.95 -27.93
C LEU A 29 -12.07 -8.41 -27.75
N ILE A 30 -10.79 -8.59 -27.46
CA ILE A 30 -10.23 -9.85 -26.95
C ILE A 30 -10.20 -9.79 -25.42
N ASP A 31 -11.20 -10.42 -24.79
CA ASP A 31 -11.43 -10.38 -23.34
C ASP A 31 -10.89 -11.63 -22.62
N THR A 32 -9.57 -11.77 -22.63
CA THR A 32 -8.89 -12.80 -21.83
C THR A 32 -8.89 -12.45 -20.35
N VAL A 33 -8.90 -13.47 -19.49
CA VAL A 33 -8.85 -13.28 -18.02
C VAL A 33 -7.59 -12.53 -17.57
N ARG A 34 -6.44 -12.82 -18.17
CA ARG A 34 -5.15 -12.19 -17.84
C ARG A 34 -4.53 -11.48 -19.04
N PRO A 35 -3.76 -10.41 -18.84
CA PRO A 35 -3.08 -9.69 -19.92
C PRO A 35 -2.06 -10.55 -20.69
N TYR A 36 -1.57 -11.63 -20.07
CA TYR A 36 -0.60 -12.55 -20.66
C TYR A 36 -1.21 -13.88 -21.14
N ASP A 37 -2.53 -14.05 -21.09
CA ASP A 37 -3.19 -15.23 -21.68
C ASP A 37 -3.17 -15.13 -23.22
N ASP A 38 -3.20 -16.29 -23.87
CA ASP A 38 -3.27 -16.42 -25.34
C ASP A 38 -4.48 -15.64 -25.90
N PRO A 39 -4.28 -14.71 -26.86
CA PRO A 39 -5.37 -13.96 -27.48
C PRO A 39 -6.30 -14.83 -28.34
N GLY A 40 -5.92 -16.07 -28.66
CA GLY A 40 -6.71 -17.02 -29.47
C GLY A 40 -6.71 -16.72 -30.96
N VAL A 41 -5.93 -15.73 -31.40
CA VAL A 41 -5.78 -15.30 -32.79
C VAL A 41 -4.33 -14.97 -33.09
N GLU A 42 -3.90 -15.23 -34.32
CA GLU A 42 -2.52 -14.99 -34.76
C GLU A 42 -2.18 -13.50 -34.83
N THR A 43 -3.10 -12.67 -35.31
CA THR A 43 -2.93 -11.21 -35.42
C THR A 43 -3.98 -10.50 -34.59
N PHE A 44 -3.53 -9.57 -33.76
CA PHE A 44 -4.37 -8.68 -32.97
C PHE A 44 -3.70 -7.31 -32.81
N TYR A 45 -4.46 -6.34 -32.33
CA TYR A 45 -4.04 -4.95 -32.20
C TYR A 45 -4.24 -4.48 -30.76
N TYR A 46 -3.26 -3.76 -30.21
CA TYR A 46 -3.49 -2.96 -29.02
C TYR A 46 -4.23 -1.67 -29.41
N ARG A 47 -5.34 -1.37 -28.73
CA ARG A 47 -6.22 -0.24 -29.02
C ARG A 47 -6.53 0.53 -27.75
N PHE A 48 -6.57 1.84 -27.84
CA PHE A 48 -7.14 2.69 -26.79
C PHE A 48 -8.63 2.87 -27.03
N ARG A 49 -9.44 2.65 -25.98
CA ARG A 49 -10.89 2.90 -26.00
C ARG A 49 -11.22 3.92 -24.90
N LYS A 50 -11.99 4.94 -25.25
CA LYS A 50 -12.42 5.97 -24.29
C LYS A 50 -13.38 5.36 -23.25
N ILE A 51 -13.19 5.72 -21.99
CA ILE A 51 -14.05 5.32 -20.89
C ILE A 51 -15.23 6.29 -20.83
N HIS A 52 -16.44 5.75 -20.93
CA HIS A 52 -17.70 6.51 -20.83
C HIS A 52 -18.48 6.22 -19.54
N SER A 53 -18.04 5.24 -18.74
CA SER A 53 -18.68 4.88 -17.48
C SER A 53 -18.43 5.94 -16.42
N THR A 54 -19.35 6.03 -15.46
CA THR A 54 -19.14 6.80 -14.22
C THR A 54 -17.86 6.34 -13.53
N ILE A 55 -17.01 7.31 -13.18
CA ILE A 55 -15.75 7.06 -12.50
C ILE A 55 -16.00 6.99 -10.99
N VAL A 56 -15.74 5.83 -10.40
CA VAL A 56 -15.72 5.64 -8.94
C VAL A 56 -14.29 5.67 -8.44
N HIS A 57 -14.05 6.35 -7.31
CA HIS A 57 -12.69 6.58 -6.81
C HIS A 57 -11.95 5.25 -6.64
N LYS A 58 -12.57 4.19 -6.08
CA LYS A 58 -11.90 2.90 -5.83
C LYS A 58 -11.10 2.38 -7.02
N THR A 59 -11.70 2.33 -8.22
CA THR A 59 -11.10 1.74 -9.42
C THR A 59 -10.45 2.78 -10.34
N HIS A 60 -10.53 4.06 -9.98
CA HIS A 60 -9.91 5.14 -10.74
C HIS A 60 -8.44 5.30 -10.39
N MET A 61 -7.59 4.53 -11.06
CA MET A 61 -6.13 4.63 -10.94
C MET A 61 -5.59 5.22 -12.23
N VAL A 62 -5.22 6.50 -12.18
CA VAL A 62 -4.76 7.23 -13.35
C VAL A 62 -3.33 6.83 -13.68
N PHE A 63 -3.07 6.58 -14.96
CA PHE A 63 -1.73 6.40 -15.49
C PHE A 63 -1.51 7.40 -16.60
N ASP A 64 -0.60 8.35 -16.39
CA ASP A 64 -0.33 9.40 -17.37
C ASP A 64 0.46 8.85 -18.57
N PHE A 65 0.00 9.22 -19.76
CA PHE A 65 0.59 8.88 -21.06
C PHE A 65 0.82 10.19 -21.83
N ASP A 66 1.98 10.79 -21.61
CA ASP A 66 2.44 11.99 -22.31
C ASP A 66 3.76 11.76 -23.05
N ASP A 67 4.27 12.80 -23.70
CA ASP A 67 5.53 12.74 -24.45
C ASP A 67 6.74 12.48 -23.54
N ALA A 68 6.67 12.90 -22.28
CA ALA A 68 7.71 12.63 -21.28
C ALA A 68 7.76 11.13 -20.94
N LYS A 69 6.61 10.51 -20.68
CA LYS A 69 6.48 9.06 -20.45
C LYS A 69 6.90 8.25 -21.67
N LEU A 70 6.50 8.66 -22.89
CA LEU A 70 6.96 8.00 -24.11
C LEU A 70 8.48 8.08 -24.26
N SER A 71 9.07 9.25 -24.00
CA SER A 71 10.52 9.45 -24.05
C SER A 71 11.24 8.58 -23.04
N ARG A 72 10.68 8.47 -21.83
CA ARG A 72 11.19 7.61 -20.76
C ARG A 72 11.10 6.12 -21.12
N PHE A 73 10.01 5.66 -21.73
CA PHE A 73 9.90 4.27 -22.18
C PHE A 73 10.92 3.92 -23.27
N LYS A 74 11.17 4.86 -24.21
CA LYS A 74 12.25 4.68 -25.20
C LYS A 74 13.61 4.60 -24.53
N GLU A 75 13.88 5.44 -23.53
CA GLU A 75 15.11 5.41 -22.75
C GLU A 75 15.32 4.09 -22.01
N LEU A 76 14.26 3.54 -21.42
CA LEU A 76 14.37 2.31 -20.64
C LEU A 76 14.39 1.05 -21.51
N PHE A 77 13.58 0.97 -22.57
CA PHE A 77 13.34 -0.30 -23.27
C PHE A 77 13.86 -0.37 -24.69
N ILE A 78 14.13 0.77 -25.34
CA ILE A 78 14.53 0.81 -26.76
C ILE A 78 16.01 1.20 -26.94
N LYS A 79 16.48 2.21 -26.20
CA LYS A 79 17.87 2.68 -26.29
C LYS A 79 18.91 1.71 -25.71
N PRO A 80 18.67 1.01 -24.60
CA PRO A 80 19.69 0.14 -24.02
C PRO A 80 19.88 -1.12 -24.84
N ASP A 81 21.10 -1.63 -24.86
CA ASP A 81 21.38 -2.95 -25.43
C ASP A 81 20.76 -4.04 -24.56
N TRP A 82 20.05 -4.97 -25.20
CA TRP A 82 19.49 -6.13 -24.52
C TRP A 82 20.56 -7.21 -24.33
N LEU A 83 20.45 -7.98 -23.25
CA LEU A 83 21.43 -9.02 -22.89
C LEU A 83 21.46 -10.19 -23.89
N GLN A 84 20.41 -10.33 -24.69
CA GLN A 84 20.27 -11.32 -25.74
C GLN A 84 19.37 -10.80 -26.87
N GLU A 85 19.39 -11.46 -28.02
CA GLU A 85 18.57 -11.08 -29.18
C GLU A 85 17.07 -11.20 -28.88
N PRO A 86 16.28 -10.12 -29.09
CA PRO A 86 14.84 -10.15 -28.85
C PRO A 86 14.11 -11.15 -29.76
N HIS A 87 13.24 -11.97 -29.16
CA HIS A 87 12.35 -12.90 -29.86
C HIS A 87 10.97 -12.93 -29.21
N LEU A 88 9.96 -13.39 -29.96
CA LEU A 88 8.59 -13.50 -29.46
C LEU A 88 8.49 -14.64 -28.45
N MET A 89 7.81 -14.38 -27.33
CA MET A 89 7.48 -15.37 -26.32
C MET A 89 6.08 -15.90 -26.55
N GLY A 90 5.91 -17.21 -26.37
CA GLY A 90 4.60 -17.86 -26.47
C GLY A 90 3.73 -17.66 -25.22
N TYR A 91 2.52 -18.21 -25.28
CA TYR A 91 1.51 -18.11 -24.23
C TYR A 91 1.37 -19.39 -23.40
N ASP A 92 2.43 -20.19 -23.27
CA ASP A 92 2.40 -21.37 -22.38
C ASP A 92 1.99 -20.93 -20.96
N PRO A 93 0.96 -21.53 -20.33
CA PRO A 93 0.44 -21.05 -19.06
C PRO A 93 1.43 -21.03 -17.90
N VAL A 94 2.46 -21.88 -17.93
CA VAL A 94 3.46 -21.93 -16.86
C VAL A 94 4.55 -20.89 -17.11
N GLU A 95 5.05 -20.78 -18.34
CA GLU A 95 6.09 -19.81 -18.69
C GLU A 95 5.56 -18.37 -18.63
N SER A 96 4.38 -18.11 -19.23
CA SER A 96 3.73 -16.78 -19.26
C SER A 96 3.39 -16.23 -17.88
N ALA A 97 3.19 -17.12 -16.91
CA ALA A 97 2.92 -16.78 -15.52
C ALA A 97 4.19 -16.44 -14.70
N ASN A 98 5.39 -16.66 -15.24
CA ASN A 98 6.66 -16.32 -14.59
C ASN A 98 7.37 -15.17 -15.35
N PRO A 99 7.35 -13.93 -14.84
CA PRO A 99 7.91 -12.77 -15.51
C PRO A 99 9.45 -12.81 -15.60
N PHE A 100 10.12 -13.59 -14.76
CA PHE A 100 11.58 -13.76 -14.83
C PHE A 100 12.00 -14.75 -15.92
N GLY A 101 11.08 -15.61 -16.38
CA GLY A 101 11.27 -16.42 -17.59
C GLY A 101 10.79 -15.68 -18.84
N SER A 102 9.52 -15.28 -18.85
CA SER A 102 8.88 -14.62 -20.00
C SER A 102 9.59 -13.36 -20.47
N PHE A 103 10.12 -12.55 -19.56
CA PHE A 103 10.76 -11.30 -19.92
C PHE A 103 12.26 -11.30 -19.60
N GLU A 104 12.89 -12.49 -19.56
CA GLU A 104 14.35 -12.64 -19.31
C GLU A 104 15.19 -11.79 -20.28
N GLN A 105 14.70 -11.61 -21.51
CA GLN A 105 15.39 -10.87 -22.57
C GLN A 105 15.49 -9.37 -22.28
N ILE A 106 14.55 -8.81 -21.50
CA ILE A 106 14.50 -7.38 -21.19
C ILE A 106 15.49 -7.10 -20.03
N PRO A 107 16.39 -6.10 -20.16
CA PRO A 107 17.33 -5.77 -19.10
C PRO A 107 16.64 -5.56 -17.73
N PRO A 108 17.06 -6.27 -16.66
CA PRO A 108 16.44 -6.12 -15.34
C PRO A 108 16.48 -4.69 -14.81
N ARG A 109 17.57 -3.95 -15.04
CA ARG A 109 17.67 -2.53 -14.65
C ARG A 109 16.56 -1.68 -15.29
N SER A 110 16.27 -1.90 -16.57
CA SER A 110 15.20 -1.18 -17.27
C SER A 110 13.83 -1.48 -16.68
N ARG A 111 13.57 -2.76 -16.37
CA ARG A 111 12.31 -3.19 -15.74
C ARG A 111 12.16 -2.61 -14.35
N TYR A 112 13.20 -2.69 -13.53
CA TYR A 112 13.12 -2.17 -12.17
C TYR A 112 12.97 -0.66 -12.16
N GLN A 113 13.72 0.06 -12.99
CA GLN A 113 13.57 1.51 -13.08
C GLN A 113 12.17 1.92 -13.55
N PHE A 114 11.57 1.18 -14.49
CA PHE A 114 10.16 1.41 -14.86
C PHE A 114 9.22 1.21 -13.67
N LEU A 115 9.46 0.18 -12.82
CA LEU A 115 8.66 -0.03 -11.61
C LEU A 115 8.87 1.11 -10.60
N LEU A 116 10.10 1.59 -10.41
CA LEU A 116 10.43 2.68 -9.49
C LEU A 116 9.83 4.03 -9.95
N ASP A 117 10.00 4.38 -11.23
CA ASP A 117 9.43 5.59 -11.86
C ASP A 117 7.89 5.66 -11.75
N ASN A 118 7.24 4.53 -11.47
CA ASN A 118 5.78 4.41 -11.40
C ASN A 118 5.34 3.75 -10.08
N VAL A 119 6.19 3.76 -9.04
CA VAL A 119 6.01 2.85 -7.90
C VAL A 119 4.75 3.13 -7.10
N HIS A 120 4.38 4.40 -6.94
CA HIS A 120 3.12 4.75 -6.28
C HIS A 120 1.92 4.13 -7.02
N TYR A 121 1.88 4.25 -8.34
CA TYR A 121 0.86 3.62 -9.17
C TYR A 121 0.92 2.09 -9.08
N VAL A 122 2.10 1.47 -9.22
CA VAL A 122 2.27 0.02 -9.15
C VAL A 122 1.76 -0.53 -7.82
N ILE A 123 2.16 0.07 -6.69
CA ILE A 123 1.67 -0.32 -5.37
C ILE A 123 0.16 -0.10 -5.27
N MET A 124 -0.34 1.02 -5.79
CA MET A 124 -1.77 1.31 -5.81
C MET A 124 -2.57 0.25 -6.54
N THR A 125 -2.06 -0.33 -7.64
CA THR A 125 -2.79 -1.36 -8.40
C THR A 125 -3.12 -2.61 -7.61
N PHE A 126 -2.28 -3.03 -6.65
CA PHE A 126 -2.64 -4.15 -5.78
C PHE A 126 -3.29 -3.71 -4.47
N ILE A 127 -2.95 -2.55 -3.90
CA ILE A 127 -3.58 -2.05 -2.67
C ILE A 127 -5.06 -1.66 -2.92
N ARG A 128 -5.35 -1.03 -4.07
CA ARG A 128 -6.71 -0.66 -4.48
C ARG A 128 -7.35 -1.66 -5.45
N GLY A 129 -6.60 -2.63 -5.96
CA GLY A 129 -7.09 -3.60 -6.94
C GLY A 129 -8.14 -4.60 -6.42
N PRO A 130 -8.70 -5.43 -7.32
CA PRO A 130 -9.68 -6.47 -6.99
C PRO A 130 -9.17 -7.51 -5.98
N VAL A 131 -7.86 -7.71 -5.90
CA VAL A 131 -7.23 -8.61 -4.93
C VAL A 131 -7.54 -8.19 -3.50
N CYS A 132 -7.56 -6.90 -3.21
CA CYS A 132 -7.91 -6.35 -1.89
C CYS A 132 -9.42 -6.11 -1.74
N ARG A 133 -10.25 -7.00 -2.32
CA ARG A 133 -11.70 -7.01 -2.12
C ARG A 133 -12.04 -8.02 -1.03
N GLY A 134 -12.12 -7.54 0.21
CA GLY A 134 -12.50 -8.37 1.37
C GLY A 134 -11.34 -8.72 2.30
N GLN A 135 -11.69 -9.19 3.49
CA GLN A 135 -10.73 -9.43 4.58
C GLN A 135 -9.68 -10.49 4.27
N ILE A 136 -10.03 -11.59 3.56
CA ILE A 136 -9.10 -12.70 3.34
C ILE A 136 -7.78 -12.20 2.74
N ALA A 137 -7.85 -11.32 1.74
CA ALA A 137 -6.69 -10.77 1.08
C ALA A 137 -5.93 -9.72 1.92
N LEU A 138 -6.64 -8.96 2.76
CA LEU A 138 -6.04 -7.88 3.54
C LEU A 138 -5.52 -8.35 4.91
N ASN A 139 -5.95 -9.52 5.38
CA ASN A 139 -5.48 -10.17 6.61
C ASN A 139 -4.00 -10.64 6.54
N VAL A 140 -3.21 -10.20 5.55
CA VAL A 140 -1.75 -10.38 5.45
C VAL A 140 -0.95 -9.17 5.89
N ILE A 141 -1.58 -8.01 6.07
CA ILE A 141 -0.87 -6.75 6.33
C ILE A 141 -1.41 -6.08 7.58
N HIS A 142 -0.55 -5.30 8.23
CA HIS A 142 -0.95 -4.43 9.34
C HIS A 142 -1.80 -3.26 8.83
N ASP A 143 -2.61 -2.68 9.71
CA ASP A 143 -3.45 -1.53 9.38
C ASP A 143 -2.63 -0.29 8.96
N HIS A 144 -1.35 -0.20 9.36
CA HIS A 144 -0.41 0.84 8.96
C HIS A 144 1.03 0.31 8.87
N PHE A 145 1.69 0.57 7.75
CA PHE A 145 3.12 0.29 7.55
C PHE A 145 3.71 1.17 6.45
N TRP A 146 5.03 1.36 6.50
CA TRP A 146 5.78 2.08 5.46
C TRP A 146 6.51 1.12 4.54
N VAL A 147 6.61 1.50 3.27
CA VAL A 147 7.32 0.77 2.22
C VAL A 147 8.41 1.66 1.65
N MET A 148 9.59 1.08 1.48
CA MET A 148 10.72 1.67 0.78
C MET A 148 11.28 0.67 -0.23
N PHE A 149 12.15 1.15 -1.12
CA PHE A 149 12.65 0.36 -2.24
C PHE A 149 14.17 0.27 -2.20
N GLN A 150 14.71 -0.88 -2.59
CA GLN A 150 16.15 -1.04 -2.67
C GLN A 150 16.70 -0.25 -3.86
N ASP A 151 17.84 0.40 -3.70
CA ASP A 151 18.49 1.10 -4.80
C ASP A 151 18.98 0.10 -5.87
N PRO A 152 18.71 0.32 -7.17
CA PRO A 152 19.18 -0.56 -8.24
C PRO A 152 20.70 -0.83 -8.23
N ASP A 153 21.51 0.10 -7.72
CA ASP A 153 22.97 -0.02 -7.63
C ASP A 153 23.42 -0.91 -6.45
N HIS A 154 22.48 -1.22 -5.56
CA HIS A 154 22.67 -2.12 -4.42
C HIS A 154 21.89 -3.43 -4.56
N ASP A 155 20.97 -3.53 -5.52
CA ASP A 155 20.25 -4.77 -5.82
C ASP A 155 21.12 -5.77 -6.59
N LEU A 156 21.55 -6.84 -5.92
CA LEU A 156 22.41 -7.86 -6.52
C LEU A 156 21.72 -8.63 -7.67
N SER A 157 20.39 -8.68 -7.71
CA SER A 157 19.65 -9.27 -8.83
C SER A 157 19.71 -8.43 -10.10
N ILE A 158 19.94 -7.12 -9.96
CA ILE A 158 20.15 -6.18 -11.06
C ILE A 158 21.61 -6.19 -11.50
N ARG A 159 22.54 -6.14 -10.55
CA ARG A 159 23.99 -6.12 -10.83
C ARG A 159 24.49 -7.44 -11.42
N PHE A 160 23.92 -8.55 -10.96
CA PHE A 160 24.30 -9.90 -11.36
C PHE A 160 23.05 -10.69 -11.81
N PRO A 161 22.49 -10.38 -12.98
CA PRO A 161 21.20 -10.92 -13.42
C PRO A 161 21.20 -12.43 -13.63
N GLY A 162 22.37 -13.06 -13.75
CA GLY A 162 22.52 -14.52 -13.73
C GLY A 162 21.94 -15.16 -12.45
N PHE A 163 21.89 -14.41 -11.33
CA PHE A 163 21.24 -14.88 -10.10
C PHE A 163 19.74 -15.18 -10.31
N LEU A 164 19.03 -14.33 -11.05
CA LEU A 164 17.60 -14.55 -11.34
C LEU A 164 17.38 -15.81 -12.19
N LYS A 165 18.25 -16.02 -13.18
CA LYS A 165 18.24 -17.23 -14.01
C LYS A 165 18.48 -18.49 -13.17
N LEU A 166 19.49 -18.48 -12.30
CA LEU A 166 19.79 -19.59 -11.40
C LEU A 166 18.66 -19.88 -10.41
N GLN A 167 17.88 -18.86 -10.05
CA GLN A 167 16.77 -18.96 -9.10
C GLN A 167 15.39 -19.06 -9.76
N LYS A 168 15.29 -19.21 -11.09
CA LYS A 168 14.01 -19.23 -11.84
C LYS A 168 12.99 -20.20 -11.23
N ASP A 169 13.42 -21.40 -10.84
CA ASP A 169 12.56 -22.43 -10.23
C ASP A 169 12.10 -22.11 -8.80
N ASN A 170 12.77 -21.17 -8.13
CA ASN A 170 12.37 -20.67 -6.82
C ASN A 170 11.51 -19.39 -6.92
N LEU A 171 11.47 -18.75 -8.10
CA LEU A 171 10.66 -17.57 -8.41
C LEU A 171 9.27 -17.92 -8.99
N ILE A 172 8.87 -19.19 -8.92
CA ILE A 172 7.55 -19.64 -9.35
C ILE A 172 6.43 -19.04 -8.47
N MET A 173 5.26 -18.85 -9.07
CA MET A 173 4.08 -18.27 -8.42
C MET A 173 2.83 -19.13 -8.65
N PRO A 174 1.86 -19.17 -7.71
CA PRO A 174 0.63 -19.94 -7.85
C PRO A 174 -0.19 -19.64 -9.11
N ILE A 175 -0.02 -18.44 -9.68
CA ILE A 175 -0.70 -17.98 -10.89
C ILE A 175 -0.42 -18.86 -12.13
N GLU A 176 0.62 -19.71 -12.12
CA GLU A 176 0.87 -20.72 -13.17
C GLU A 176 -0.27 -21.76 -13.33
N LYS A 177 -1.09 -21.96 -12.28
CA LYS A 177 -2.27 -22.85 -12.33
C LYS A 177 -3.54 -22.12 -12.74
N GLY A 178 -3.46 -20.80 -12.89
CA GLY A 178 -4.56 -19.91 -13.21
C GLY A 178 -5.76 -20.03 -12.26
N SER A 179 -6.93 -19.67 -12.77
CA SER A 179 -8.15 -19.46 -11.97
C SER A 179 -8.74 -20.74 -11.39
N LYS A 180 -8.32 -21.91 -11.88
CA LYS A 180 -8.86 -23.23 -11.51
C LYS A 180 -8.02 -23.98 -10.49
N PHE A 181 -7.12 -23.28 -9.79
CA PHE A 181 -6.26 -23.85 -8.75
C PHE A 181 -7.10 -24.66 -7.74
N LYS A 182 -6.77 -25.94 -7.54
CA LYS A 182 -7.52 -26.80 -6.61
C LYS A 182 -6.88 -26.75 -5.23
N ILE A 183 -7.69 -26.73 -4.17
CA ILE A 183 -7.20 -26.71 -2.78
C ILE A 183 -6.25 -27.90 -2.50
N ARG A 184 -6.50 -29.08 -3.09
CA ARG A 184 -5.62 -30.26 -2.95
C ARG A 184 -4.20 -30.00 -3.46
N ASP A 185 -4.00 -29.08 -4.40
CA ASP A 185 -2.70 -28.74 -4.97
C ASP A 185 -1.86 -27.85 -4.01
N LEU A 186 -2.47 -27.40 -2.89
CA LEU A 186 -1.76 -26.77 -1.76
C LEU A 186 -1.10 -27.79 -0.84
N VAL A 187 -1.40 -29.09 -0.96
CA VAL A 187 -0.73 -30.12 -0.17
C VAL A 187 0.77 -30.09 -0.48
N GLY A 188 1.58 -29.85 0.55
CA GLY A 188 3.03 -29.68 0.39
C GLY A 188 3.45 -28.39 -0.32
N ASN A 189 2.55 -27.40 -0.41
CA ASN A 189 2.64 -26.09 -1.07
C ASN A 189 4.04 -25.77 -1.62
N LYS A 190 4.27 -26.13 -2.88
CA LYS A 190 5.57 -25.95 -3.54
C LYS A 190 6.00 -24.49 -3.63
N TYR A 191 5.04 -23.56 -3.72
CA TYR A 191 5.30 -22.13 -3.85
C TYR A 191 5.82 -21.54 -2.54
N HIS A 192 5.25 -21.96 -1.40
CA HIS A 192 5.77 -21.58 -0.08
C HIS A 192 7.21 -22.08 0.11
N LYS A 193 7.50 -23.32 -0.30
CA LYS A 193 8.88 -23.85 -0.27
C LYS A 193 9.81 -23.09 -1.23
N ALA A 194 9.31 -22.68 -2.40
CA ALA A 194 10.06 -21.92 -3.39
C ALA A 194 10.44 -20.53 -2.86
N ILE A 195 9.49 -19.81 -2.26
CA ILE A 195 9.76 -18.54 -1.54
C ILE A 195 10.86 -18.74 -0.51
N TYR A 196 10.74 -19.73 0.36
CA TYR A 196 11.73 -19.93 1.42
C TYR A 196 13.13 -20.25 0.86
N ARG A 197 13.22 -21.08 -0.20
CA ARG A 197 14.49 -21.37 -0.87
C ARG A 197 15.07 -20.13 -1.55
N TYR A 198 14.24 -19.34 -2.23
CA TYR A 198 14.66 -18.08 -2.85
C TYR A 198 15.18 -17.10 -1.81
N TYR A 199 14.38 -16.84 -0.77
CA TYR A 199 14.71 -15.93 0.32
C TYR A 199 16.04 -16.34 0.98
N LYS A 200 16.22 -17.62 1.30
CA LYS A 200 17.49 -18.11 1.85
C LYS A 200 18.66 -17.88 0.89
N ALA A 201 18.52 -18.28 -0.38
CA ALA A 201 19.56 -18.09 -1.39
C ALA A 201 19.91 -16.62 -1.59
N ARG A 202 18.91 -15.73 -1.55
CA ARG A 202 19.09 -14.28 -1.60
C ARG A 202 19.86 -13.80 -0.39
N GLN A 203 19.46 -14.14 0.84
CA GLN A 203 20.19 -13.72 2.05
C GLN A 203 21.64 -14.23 2.06
N ASP A 204 21.88 -15.48 1.67
CA ASP A 204 23.24 -16.03 1.56
C ASP A 204 24.06 -15.30 0.48
N TYR A 205 23.43 -14.96 -0.65
CA TYR A 205 24.08 -14.21 -1.73
C TYR A 205 24.46 -12.79 -1.28
N TYR A 206 23.55 -12.11 -0.57
CA TYR A 206 23.80 -10.81 0.03
C TYR A 206 24.88 -10.85 1.11
N MET A 207 24.91 -11.87 1.95
CA MET A 207 26.01 -12.06 2.90
C MET A 207 27.35 -12.18 2.18
N SER A 208 27.44 -12.97 1.12
CA SER A 208 28.71 -13.17 0.41
C SER A 208 29.25 -11.91 -0.30
N HIS A 209 28.38 -10.98 -0.70
CA HIS A 209 28.78 -9.75 -1.42
C HIS A 209 28.83 -8.51 -0.51
N ASN A 210 28.02 -8.48 0.54
CA ASN A 210 27.85 -7.38 1.47
C ASN A 210 28.00 -7.86 2.92
N TYR A 211 29.06 -8.61 3.22
CA TYR A 211 29.27 -9.21 4.55
C TYR A 211 29.37 -8.17 5.68
N LEU A 212 29.79 -6.94 5.36
CA LEU A 212 29.82 -5.79 6.27
C LEU A 212 28.44 -5.14 6.50
N GLY A 213 27.37 -5.64 5.87
CA GLY A 213 26.04 -5.07 5.95
C GLY A 213 25.76 -4.00 4.88
N GLN A 214 24.52 -3.51 4.88
CA GLN A 214 24.03 -2.48 3.97
C GLN A 214 23.82 -1.15 4.72
N GLY A 215 24.06 -0.03 4.04
CA GLY A 215 23.88 1.32 4.59
C GLY A 215 22.65 2.01 4.01
N TYR A 216 22.45 3.28 4.36
CA TYR A 216 21.39 4.11 3.76
C TYR A 216 21.46 4.17 2.24
N ASP A 217 22.67 4.08 1.67
CA ASP A 217 22.97 3.99 0.24
C ASP A 217 22.22 2.85 -0.48
N SER A 218 21.83 1.81 0.25
CA SER A 218 21.05 0.71 -0.28
C SER A 218 19.56 1.00 -0.49
N ILE A 219 19.05 2.12 0.02
CA ILE A 219 17.66 2.55 -0.20
C ILE A 219 17.61 3.51 -1.38
N TRP A 220 16.63 3.33 -2.26
CA TRP A 220 16.40 4.23 -3.38
C TRP A 220 15.90 5.59 -2.87
N LYS A 221 16.64 6.65 -3.18
CA LYS A 221 16.36 8.02 -2.70
C LYS A 221 15.35 8.81 -3.55
N GLY A 222 14.90 8.24 -4.68
CA GLY A 222 14.20 8.97 -5.74
C GLY A 222 15.16 9.62 -6.74
N ASN A 223 14.68 9.94 -7.93
CA ASN A 223 15.44 10.65 -8.97
C ASN A 223 14.83 12.01 -9.33
N SER A 224 13.57 12.25 -8.95
CA SER A 224 12.79 13.43 -9.31
C SER A 224 11.70 13.73 -8.28
N GLU A 225 11.08 14.91 -8.39
CA GLU A 225 9.94 15.31 -7.56
C GLU A 225 8.76 14.33 -7.64
N ALA A 226 8.49 13.74 -8.81
CA ALA A 226 7.36 12.82 -9.00
C ALA A 226 7.57 11.46 -8.32
N ASP A 227 8.81 11.10 -8.00
CA ASP A 227 9.14 9.80 -7.43
C ASP A 227 8.63 9.65 -6.00
N ALA A 228 8.35 8.41 -5.60
CA ALA A 228 7.85 8.06 -4.28
C ALA A 228 8.76 7.01 -3.61
N PRO A 229 9.97 7.38 -3.16
CA PRO A 229 10.90 6.46 -2.51
C PRO A 229 10.38 5.89 -1.19
N LEU A 230 9.42 6.59 -0.56
CA LEU A 230 8.68 6.15 0.62
C LEU A 230 7.20 6.22 0.34
N LEU A 231 6.49 5.18 0.76
CA LEU A 231 5.04 5.08 0.68
C LEU A 231 4.46 4.66 2.04
N THR A 232 3.31 5.21 2.36
CA THR A 232 2.47 4.76 3.47
C THR A 232 1.31 3.94 2.94
N VAL A 233 1.13 2.74 3.50
CA VAL A 233 -0.03 1.90 3.23
C VAL A 233 -0.91 1.87 4.47
N TYR A 234 -2.18 2.20 4.27
CA TYR A 234 -3.24 2.04 5.26
C TYR A 234 -4.20 0.94 4.84
N ARG A 235 -4.48 0.00 5.74
CA ARG A 235 -5.57 -0.96 5.59
C ARG A 235 -6.77 -0.49 6.41
N HIS A 236 -7.90 -0.44 5.73
CA HIS A 236 -9.19 0.00 6.24
C HIS A 236 -10.13 -1.21 6.30
N PHE A 237 -9.84 -2.14 7.22
CA PHE A 237 -10.52 -3.43 7.38
C PHE A 237 -10.51 -4.33 6.14
N ASP A 238 -11.42 -4.06 5.19
CA ASP A 238 -11.68 -4.80 3.96
C ASP A 238 -11.42 -3.96 2.69
N SER A 239 -10.80 -2.78 2.85
CA SER A 239 -10.20 -1.98 1.79
C SER A 239 -8.84 -1.43 2.24
N ALA A 240 -8.14 -0.71 1.36
CA ALA A 240 -6.83 -0.13 1.67
C ALA A 240 -6.53 1.06 0.74
N SER A 241 -5.58 1.90 1.15
CA SER A 241 -5.06 3.05 0.39
C SER A 241 -3.55 3.14 0.49
N VAL A 242 -2.92 3.75 -0.51
CA VAL A 242 -1.48 4.02 -0.52
C VAL A 242 -1.21 5.48 -0.86
N HIS A 243 -0.29 6.08 -0.12
CA HIS A 243 0.04 7.50 -0.20
C HIS A 243 1.55 7.70 -0.25
N LYS A 244 1.98 8.76 -0.93
CA LYS A 244 3.39 9.16 -0.98
C LYS A 244 3.84 9.71 0.37
N GLY A 245 5.03 9.32 0.83
CA GLY A 245 5.64 9.79 2.06
C GLY A 245 5.35 8.92 3.29
N VAL A 246 5.75 9.44 4.46
CA VAL A 246 5.70 8.79 5.78
C VAL A 246 4.58 9.38 6.64
N LEU A 247 3.34 9.06 6.27
CA LEU A 247 2.15 9.53 6.97
C LEU A 247 1.91 8.71 8.24
N GLY A 248 1.28 9.34 9.23
CA GLY A 248 0.96 8.74 10.53
C GLY A 248 2.14 8.68 11.50
N ASN A 249 1.94 8.01 12.63
CA ASN A 249 3.02 7.75 13.59
C ASN A 249 4.00 6.67 13.11
N LEU A 250 5.09 6.41 13.84
CA LEU A 250 6.02 5.31 13.57
C LEU A 250 5.28 3.96 13.54
N PRO A 251 5.15 3.29 12.37
CA PRO A 251 4.39 2.06 12.27
C PRO A 251 5.15 0.91 12.92
N ARG A 252 4.41 -0.17 13.17
CA ARG A 252 4.99 -1.37 13.76
C ARG A 252 5.99 -2.05 12.83
N THR A 253 5.76 -2.05 11.52
CA THR A 253 6.65 -2.69 10.55
C THR A 253 6.95 -1.75 9.39
N MET A 254 8.09 -1.99 8.75
CA MET A 254 8.50 -1.33 7.51
C MET A 254 9.01 -2.41 6.56
N TRP A 255 8.78 -2.21 5.27
CA TRP A 255 9.20 -3.16 4.23
C TRP A 255 10.21 -2.52 3.30
N VAL A 256 11.28 -3.24 2.98
CA VAL A 256 12.17 -2.90 1.85
C VAL A 256 11.83 -3.85 0.70
N MET A 257 11.49 -3.32 -0.47
CA MET A 257 11.23 -4.12 -1.67
C MET A 257 12.36 -3.98 -2.69
N ASP A 258 13.02 -5.09 -2.99
CA ASP A 258 13.96 -5.21 -4.11
C ASP A 258 13.21 -5.54 -5.42
N TYR A 259 13.93 -5.56 -6.54
CA TYR A 259 13.33 -5.79 -7.86
C TYR A 259 12.49 -7.08 -7.92
N PRO A 260 13.02 -8.26 -7.50
CA PRO A 260 12.28 -9.51 -7.65
C PRO A 260 11.09 -9.59 -6.70
N LEU A 261 11.16 -8.97 -5.52
CA LEU A 261 10.01 -8.89 -4.63
C LEU A 261 8.89 -8.02 -5.22
N LEU A 262 9.21 -6.80 -5.67
CA LEU A 262 8.22 -5.87 -6.23
C LEU A 262 7.51 -6.47 -7.45
N GLU A 263 8.27 -7.09 -8.37
CA GLU A 263 7.69 -7.68 -9.57
C GLU A 263 6.84 -8.93 -9.27
N ARG A 264 7.25 -9.78 -8.32
CA ARG A 264 6.41 -10.92 -7.88
C ARG A 264 5.11 -10.46 -7.27
N ILE A 265 5.11 -9.41 -6.45
CA ILE A 265 3.89 -8.84 -5.87
C ILE A 265 2.96 -8.38 -7.00
N TYR A 266 3.47 -7.60 -7.96
CA TYR A 266 2.66 -7.14 -9.09
C TYR A 266 2.05 -8.30 -9.89
N TYR A 267 2.85 -9.30 -10.28
CA TYR A 267 2.32 -10.42 -11.07
C TYR A 267 1.35 -11.29 -10.27
N ALA A 268 1.65 -11.60 -9.01
CA ALA A 268 0.79 -12.44 -8.17
C ALA A 268 -0.57 -11.79 -7.87
N LEU A 269 -0.60 -10.45 -7.72
CA LEU A 269 -1.77 -9.73 -7.22
C LEU A 269 -2.53 -8.90 -8.26
N VAL A 270 -1.89 -8.57 -9.39
CA VAL A 270 -2.44 -7.66 -10.39
C VAL A 270 -2.59 -8.37 -11.73
N ALA A 271 -1.50 -8.83 -12.33
CA ALA A 271 -1.55 -9.43 -13.65
C ALA A 271 -2.15 -10.85 -13.63
N GLY A 272 -1.82 -11.65 -12.61
CA GLY A 272 -2.20 -13.05 -12.53
C GLY A 272 -3.40 -13.36 -11.64
N PHE A 273 -3.83 -12.40 -10.82
CA PHE A 273 -4.92 -12.60 -9.87
C PHE A 273 -6.29 -12.52 -10.54
N ASP A 274 -7.07 -13.59 -10.39
CA ASP A 274 -8.48 -13.62 -10.79
C ASP A 274 -9.39 -13.63 -9.56
N VAL A 275 -10.14 -12.56 -9.36
CA VAL A 275 -11.13 -12.43 -8.27
C VAL A 275 -12.31 -13.41 -8.41
N TYR A 276 -12.59 -13.86 -9.63
CA TYR A 276 -13.60 -14.87 -9.94
C TYR A 276 -13.01 -16.29 -9.98
N GLY A 277 -11.71 -16.42 -9.70
CA GLY A 277 -11.04 -17.72 -9.55
C GLY A 277 -11.57 -18.51 -8.35
N THR A 278 -11.22 -19.80 -8.31
CA THR A 278 -11.61 -20.71 -7.23
C THR A 278 -11.12 -20.22 -5.86
N VAL A 279 -11.76 -20.71 -4.79
CA VAL A 279 -11.25 -20.54 -3.42
C VAL A 279 -9.80 -21.03 -3.29
N GLY A 280 -9.43 -22.08 -4.02
CA GLY A 280 -8.05 -22.58 -4.07
C GLY A 280 -7.06 -21.55 -4.64
N HIS A 281 -7.45 -20.82 -5.69
CA HIS A 281 -6.63 -19.75 -6.28
C HIS A 281 -6.42 -18.61 -5.28
N GLN A 282 -7.51 -18.11 -4.70
CA GLN A 282 -7.45 -17.03 -3.73
C GLN A 282 -6.62 -17.41 -2.49
N LEU A 283 -6.80 -18.63 -1.96
CA LEU A 283 -6.02 -19.14 -0.84
C LEU A 283 -4.54 -19.33 -1.18
N ALA A 284 -4.22 -19.81 -2.39
CA ALA A 284 -2.84 -19.98 -2.82
C ALA A 284 -2.08 -18.65 -2.88
N ILE A 285 -2.71 -17.61 -3.44
CA ILE A 285 -2.14 -16.26 -3.50
C ILE A 285 -2.03 -15.65 -2.10
N ARG A 286 -3.05 -15.84 -1.25
CA ARG A 286 -3.04 -15.41 0.15
C ARG A 286 -1.86 -16.01 0.93
N LEU A 287 -1.58 -17.30 0.77
CA LEU A 287 -0.44 -17.97 1.40
C LEU A 287 0.91 -17.56 0.78
N TYR A 288 0.92 -17.22 -0.51
CA TYR A 288 2.10 -16.69 -1.19
C TYR A 288 2.47 -15.31 -0.64
N MET A 289 1.48 -14.45 -0.40
CA MET A 289 1.67 -13.11 0.16
C MET A 289 2.25 -13.10 1.57
N ASP A 290 1.95 -14.09 2.43
CA ASP A 290 2.61 -14.20 3.74
C ASP A 290 4.13 -14.27 3.60
N GLY A 291 4.60 -15.01 2.58
CA GLY A 291 6.01 -15.14 2.28
C GLY A 291 6.61 -13.85 1.71
N LEU A 292 5.92 -13.22 0.75
CA LEU A 292 6.38 -11.95 0.16
C LEU A 292 6.48 -10.82 1.19
N ARG A 293 5.51 -10.72 2.11
CA ARG A 293 5.58 -9.80 3.25
C ARG A 293 6.81 -10.09 4.12
N ALA A 294 6.99 -11.36 4.50
CA ALA A 294 8.11 -11.75 5.34
C ALA A 294 9.46 -11.43 4.70
N GLU A 295 9.59 -11.55 3.38
CA GLU A 295 10.77 -11.10 2.65
C GLU A 295 10.99 -9.59 2.83
N GLY A 296 9.97 -8.76 2.57
CA GLY A 296 10.08 -7.30 2.70
C GLY A 296 10.42 -6.82 4.12
N GLU A 297 9.79 -7.42 5.12
CA GLU A 297 10.08 -7.19 6.55
C GLU A 297 11.51 -7.62 6.91
N SER A 298 11.97 -8.77 6.39
CA SER A 298 13.32 -9.27 6.65
C SER A 298 14.40 -8.43 5.96
N TYR A 299 14.10 -7.87 4.78
CA TYR A 299 15.02 -6.98 4.08
C TYR A 299 15.20 -5.67 4.85
N PHE A 300 14.14 -5.13 5.43
CA PHE A 300 14.27 -4.01 6.37
C PHE A 300 15.13 -4.38 7.60
N LEU A 301 14.91 -5.55 8.20
CA LEU A 301 15.73 -6.01 9.34
C LEU A 301 17.22 -6.11 9.01
N SER A 302 17.60 -6.34 7.76
CA SER A 302 19.01 -6.37 7.36
C SER A 302 19.74 -5.02 7.54
N LEU A 303 19.00 -3.93 7.68
CA LEU A 303 19.50 -2.58 7.96
C LEU A 303 19.52 -2.25 9.46
N MET A 304 18.90 -3.08 10.29
CA MET A 304 18.81 -2.89 11.74
C MET A 304 20.02 -3.50 12.48
N PRO A 305 20.24 -3.13 13.76
CA PRO A 305 21.31 -3.69 14.58
C PRO A 305 21.24 -5.20 14.65
N ALA A 306 22.35 -5.89 14.37
CA ALA A 306 22.37 -7.34 14.19
C ALA A 306 21.83 -8.11 15.42
N GLU A 307 22.14 -7.61 16.62
CA GLU A 307 21.75 -8.22 17.89
C GLU A 307 20.24 -8.07 18.20
N GLU A 308 19.58 -7.04 17.65
CA GLU A 308 18.17 -6.74 17.91
C GLU A 308 17.21 -7.37 16.90
N ARG A 309 17.68 -7.76 15.70
CA ARG A 309 16.81 -8.22 14.59
C ARG A 309 15.86 -9.35 15.00
N ARG A 310 16.37 -10.28 15.81
CA ARG A 310 15.61 -11.44 16.29
C ARG A 310 14.48 -11.01 17.23
N GLU A 311 14.75 -10.12 18.17
CA GLU A 311 13.74 -9.59 19.06
C GLU A 311 12.69 -8.77 18.29
N MET A 312 13.13 -7.95 17.33
CA MET A 312 12.24 -7.15 16.49
C MET A 312 11.24 -8.03 15.73
N ILE A 313 11.69 -9.05 14.98
CA ILE A 313 10.78 -9.90 14.22
C ILE A 313 9.84 -10.70 15.13
N GLU A 314 10.32 -11.20 16.27
CA GLU A 314 9.46 -11.89 17.24
C GLU A 314 8.41 -10.96 17.83
N SER A 315 8.76 -9.67 18.01
CA SER A 315 7.81 -8.65 18.44
C SER A 315 6.71 -8.40 17.43
N TRP A 316 6.90 -8.65 16.13
CA TRP A 316 5.90 -8.49 15.06
C TRP A 316 4.99 -9.71 14.88
N TYR A 317 5.46 -10.88 15.35
CA TYR A 317 4.79 -12.17 15.20
C TYR A 317 4.34 -12.73 16.56
N LYS A 318 3.80 -11.90 17.45
CA LYS A 318 3.38 -12.33 18.80
C LYS A 318 2.35 -13.45 18.72
N GLY A 319 2.55 -14.49 19.52
CA GLY A 319 1.72 -15.71 19.52
C GLY A 319 2.14 -16.76 18.48
N VAL A 320 3.04 -16.44 17.56
CA VAL A 320 3.64 -17.42 16.63
C VAL A 320 4.85 -18.06 17.30
N LYS A 321 4.98 -19.39 17.20
CA LYS A 321 6.16 -20.10 17.74
C LYS A 321 7.42 -19.60 17.00
N PRO A 322 8.54 -19.33 17.68
CA PRO A 322 9.76 -18.81 17.04
C PRO A 322 10.23 -19.60 15.81
N LYS A 323 10.11 -20.93 15.85
CA LYS A 323 10.47 -21.82 14.72
C LYS A 323 9.56 -21.70 13.48
N ASN A 324 8.39 -21.09 13.62
CA ASN A 324 7.40 -20.89 12.56
C ASN A 324 7.45 -19.46 12.01
N ILE A 325 8.25 -18.57 12.59
CA ILE A 325 8.45 -17.22 12.05
C ILE A 325 9.31 -17.36 10.78
N PRO A 326 8.86 -16.82 9.64
CA PRO A 326 9.54 -16.94 8.35
C PRO A 326 10.77 -16.01 8.27
N TYR A 327 11.70 -16.14 9.20
CA TYR A 327 12.93 -15.35 9.29
C TYR A 327 14.15 -16.26 9.20
N TYR A 328 15.09 -15.86 8.36
CA TYR A 328 16.40 -16.50 8.20
C TYR A 328 17.47 -15.43 8.27
N ASP A 329 18.38 -15.61 9.21
CA ASP A 329 19.55 -14.76 9.38
C ASP A 329 20.75 -15.44 8.74
N ALA A 330 21.29 -14.83 7.68
CA ALA A 330 22.51 -15.30 7.02
C ALA A 330 23.80 -14.87 7.75
N GLY A 331 23.69 -14.13 8.87
CA GLY A 331 24.83 -13.60 9.61
C GLY A 331 25.43 -12.34 8.99
N ILE A 332 24.64 -11.57 8.23
CA ILE A 332 25.05 -10.30 7.64
C ILE A 332 25.34 -9.31 8.78
N SER A 333 26.49 -8.63 8.75
CA SER A 333 26.82 -7.64 9.79
C SER A 333 25.94 -6.39 9.73
N GLN A 334 26.14 -5.46 10.66
CA GLN A 334 25.51 -4.13 10.64
C GLN A 334 26.50 -3.10 10.08
N LYS A 335 26.06 -2.28 9.13
CA LYS A 335 26.86 -1.17 8.57
C LYS A 335 26.44 0.18 9.12
N ILE A 336 25.14 0.36 9.39
CA ILE A 336 24.59 1.58 9.98
C ILE A 336 24.92 1.59 11.48
N VAL A 337 25.46 2.71 11.96
CA VAL A 337 25.70 2.95 13.38
C VAL A 337 24.52 3.73 13.93
N PHE A 338 23.85 3.16 14.93
CA PHE A 338 22.75 3.79 15.65
C PHE A 338 23.25 4.33 16.99
N ASN A 339 22.74 5.48 17.39
CA ASN A 339 23.14 6.20 18.60
C ASN A 339 22.04 6.25 19.66
N THR A 340 20.89 5.63 19.37
CA THR A 340 19.70 5.60 20.23
C THR A 340 19.25 4.16 20.50
N ASP A 341 18.46 3.97 21.56
CA ASP A 341 17.78 2.71 21.85
C ASP A 341 16.57 2.45 20.91
N ASN A 342 16.31 3.36 19.95
CA ASN A 342 15.20 3.29 19.01
C ASN A 342 15.71 3.30 17.55
N PRO A 343 16.47 2.28 17.12
CA PRO A 343 17.16 2.28 15.82
C PRO A 343 16.21 2.42 14.62
N ARG A 344 14.96 1.92 14.71
CA ARG A 344 13.97 2.10 13.64
C ARG A 344 13.54 3.54 13.45
N GLN A 345 13.42 4.29 14.56
CA GLN A 345 13.07 5.71 14.54
C GLN A 345 14.25 6.52 14.03
N GLU A 346 15.46 6.28 14.55
CA GLU A 346 16.68 6.93 14.08
C GLU A 346 16.92 6.68 12.58
N PHE A 347 16.68 5.44 12.11
CA PHE A 347 16.78 5.08 10.69
C PHE A 347 15.86 5.94 9.82
N ILE A 348 14.56 5.97 10.14
CA ILE A 348 13.60 6.69 9.30
C ILE A 348 13.80 8.20 9.39
N GLU A 349 14.11 8.75 10.56
CA GLU A 349 14.42 10.16 10.73
C GLU A 349 15.63 10.57 9.90
N HIS A 350 16.70 9.76 9.90
CA HIS A 350 17.84 10.01 9.04
C HIS A 350 17.46 9.94 7.56
N LEU A 351 16.71 8.90 7.17
CA LEU A 351 16.30 8.69 5.79
C LEU A 351 15.52 9.89 5.23
N VAL A 352 14.50 10.34 5.97
CA VAL A 352 13.61 11.45 5.56
C VAL A 352 14.33 12.80 5.61
N LYS A 353 15.06 13.09 6.70
CA LYS A 353 15.66 14.42 6.90
C LYS A 353 16.97 14.64 6.12
N ASN A 354 17.71 13.57 5.80
CA ASN A 354 19.09 13.70 5.31
C ASN A 354 19.42 12.92 4.03
N TYR A 355 18.63 11.91 3.64
CA TYR A 355 19.04 10.98 2.58
C TYR A 355 18.16 11.03 1.33
N ILE A 356 16.83 10.98 1.47
CA ILE A 356 15.92 11.09 0.32
C ILE A 356 16.02 12.47 -0.32
N LEU A 357 15.73 12.55 -1.62
CA LEU A 357 15.75 13.83 -2.34
C LEU A 357 14.67 14.77 -1.78
N ALA A 358 15.07 15.97 -1.38
CA ALA A 358 14.16 16.99 -0.83
C ALA A 358 13.09 17.40 -1.84
N GLU A 359 13.40 17.34 -3.13
CA GLU A 359 12.47 17.62 -4.23
C GLU A 359 11.28 16.66 -4.25
N THR A 360 11.37 15.49 -3.61
CA THR A 360 10.23 14.58 -3.48
C THR A 360 9.11 15.14 -2.61
N GLY A 361 9.38 16.17 -1.78
CA GLY A 361 8.41 16.78 -0.87
C GLY A 361 7.96 15.85 0.27
N ILE A 362 8.71 14.79 0.54
CA ILE A 362 8.41 13.86 1.65
C ILE A 362 8.97 14.44 2.95
N ASP A 363 8.09 14.66 3.92
CA ASP A 363 8.42 15.04 5.29
C ASP A 363 7.52 14.24 6.26
N PHE A 364 7.80 14.35 7.56
CA PHE A 364 7.00 13.74 8.61
C PHE A 364 5.63 14.41 8.75
N ASP A 365 4.64 13.59 9.09
CA ASP A 365 3.29 14.07 9.38
C ASP A 365 3.30 15.05 10.57
N PRO A 366 2.79 16.28 10.42
CA PRO A 366 2.89 17.33 11.44
C PRO A 366 2.01 17.07 12.67
N VAL A 367 1.00 16.19 12.56
CA VAL A 367 0.07 15.87 13.66
C VAL A 367 0.48 14.57 14.33
N ASN A 368 0.66 13.51 13.54
CA ASN A 368 0.66 12.14 14.02
C ASN A 368 2.06 11.61 14.36
N TYR A 369 3.10 12.10 13.69
CA TYR A 369 4.47 11.66 13.96
C TYR A 369 5.03 12.32 15.22
N LEU A 370 5.60 11.49 16.11
CA LEU A 370 6.38 11.95 17.27
C LEU A 370 7.86 11.72 17.01
N SER A 371 8.66 12.77 17.15
CA SER A 371 10.12 12.64 17.09
C SER A 371 10.65 11.90 18.31
N ALA A 372 11.89 11.41 18.22
CA ALA A 372 12.53 10.72 19.35
C ALA A 372 12.53 11.59 20.62
N GLY A 373 11.98 11.04 21.72
CA GLY A 373 11.87 11.72 23.02
C GLY A 373 10.64 12.62 23.18
N GLU A 374 9.82 12.81 22.13
CA GLU A 374 8.53 13.47 22.27
C GLU A 374 7.47 12.53 22.85
N GLU A 375 6.66 13.05 23.75
CA GLU A 375 5.49 12.37 24.28
C GLU A 375 4.21 12.97 23.70
N TYR A 376 3.13 12.20 23.75
CA TYR A 376 1.81 12.72 23.39
C TYR A 376 1.42 13.86 24.34
N PRO A 377 1.10 15.05 23.81
CA PRO A 377 0.73 16.19 24.64
C PRO A 377 -0.65 15.96 25.29
N PRO A 378 -0.96 16.63 26.41
CA PRO A 378 -2.33 16.73 26.89
C PRO A 378 -3.19 17.54 25.89
N LEU A 379 -4.51 17.49 26.07
CA LEU A 379 -5.39 18.45 25.41
C LEU A 379 -4.95 19.88 25.78
N PRO A 380 -5.01 20.83 24.84
CA PRO A 380 -4.64 22.21 25.13
C PRO A 380 -5.67 22.85 26.08
N ASP A 381 -5.22 23.81 26.88
CA ASP A 381 -6.09 24.55 27.80
C ASP A 381 -7.04 25.51 27.06
N LYS A 382 -6.68 25.89 25.83
CA LYS A 382 -7.38 26.83 24.96
C LYS A 382 -7.31 26.37 23.51
N TYR A 383 -8.21 26.88 22.68
CA TYR A 383 -8.30 26.56 21.26
C TYR A 383 -8.41 27.87 20.47
N GLU A 384 -7.32 28.62 20.42
CA GLU A 384 -7.27 29.96 19.81
C GLU A 384 -6.42 29.96 18.52
N THR A 385 -5.47 29.03 18.39
CA THR A 385 -4.50 28.94 17.30
C THR A 385 -4.58 27.60 16.55
N LEU A 386 -4.03 27.54 15.33
CA LEU A 386 -3.93 26.27 14.58
C LEU A 386 -3.13 25.24 15.38
N GLU A 387 -2.05 25.67 16.03
CA GLU A 387 -1.18 24.86 16.86
C GLU A 387 -1.93 24.20 18.02
N ASP A 388 -2.89 24.89 18.64
CA ASP A 388 -3.75 24.29 19.67
C ASP A 388 -4.56 23.12 19.10
N TYR A 389 -5.14 23.28 17.91
CA TYR A 389 -5.91 22.23 17.24
C TYR A 389 -5.02 21.06 16.80
N LEU A 390 -3.82 21.33 16.28
CA LEU A 390 -2.84 20.29 15.93
C LEU A 390 -2.39 19.53 17.18
N GLN A 391 -2.15 20.23 18.30
CA GLN A 391 -1.86 19.62 19.59
C GLN A 391 -3.02 18.72 20.06
N ALA A 392 -4.27 19.18 19.94
CA ALA A 392 -5.44 18.41 20.34
C ALA A 392 -5.60 17.13 19.50
N LEU A 393 -5.45 17.22 18.17
CA LEU A 393 -5.45 16.07 17.27
C LEU A 393 -4.35 15.08 17.66
N ARG A 394 -3.13 15.56 17.89
CA ARG A 394 -2.01 14.75 18.37
C ARG A 394 -2.32 14.09 19.71
N SER A 395 -2.90 14.83 20.66
CA SER A 395 -3.26 14.32 21.99
C SER A 395 -4.23 13.13 21.91
N VAL A 396 -5.25 13.23 21.06
CA VAL A 396 -6.26 12.16 20.92
C VAL A 396 -5.76 11.01 20.05
N SER A 397 -4.83 11.24 19.11
CA SER A 397 -4.24 10.21 18.22
C SER A 397 -3.49 9.08 18.94
N LYS A 398 -3.18 9.25 20.23
CA LYS A 398 -2.34 8.32 21.00
C LYS A 398 -2.88 6.87 21.02
N PRO A 399 -2.01 5.86 21.05
CA PRO A 399 -2.40 4.47 21.30
C PRO A 399 -3.18 4.32 22.62
N GLY A 400 -4.28 3.57 22.55
CA GLY A 400 -5.14 3.29 23.70
C GLY A 400 -6.21 4.34 24.00
N THR A 401 -6.38 5.35 23.14
CA THR A 401 -7.54 6.25 23.22
C THR A 401 -8.84 5.45 23.10
N SER A 402 -9.67 5.50 24.14
CA SER A 402 -10.83 4.61 24.30
C SER A 402 -11.82 4.67 23.14
N PHE A 403 -11.99 5.83 22.52
CA PHE A 403 -12.90 6.00 21.39
C PHE A 403 -12.55 5.10 20.19
N PHE A 404 -11.25 4.93 19.88
CA PHE A 404 -10.84 4.15 18.71
C PHE A 404 -10.98 2.64 18.90
N SER A 405 -11.04 2.17 20.16
CA SER A 405 -11.28 0.76 20.46
C SER A 405 -12.67 0.28 20.00
N LEU A 406 -13.65 1.19 19.89
CA LEU A 406 -15.03 0.89 19.47
C LEU A 406 -15.12 0.38 18.03
N VAL A 407 -14.14 0.71 17.18
CA VAL A 407 -14.13 0.34 15.77
C VAL A 407 -14.16 -1.17 15.56
N ASN A 408 -13.67 -1.95 16.52
CA ASN A 408 -13.68 -3.41 16.44
C ASN A 408 -15.10 -4.02 16.39
N ASP A 409 -16.11 -3.26 16.82
CA ASP A 409 -17.51 -3.69 16.78
C ASP A 409 -18.19 -3.36 15.44
N PHE A 410 -17.71 -2.34 14.70
CA PHE A 410 -18.40 -1.76 13.54
C PHE A 410 -17.58 -1.72 12.24
N ASN A 411 -16.28 -2.04 12.30
CA ASN A 411 -15.34 -2.01 11.18
C ASN A 411 -15.25 -0.66 10.44
N ALA A 412 -15.41 0.44 11.19
CA ALA A 412 -15.29 1.81 10.68
C ALA A 412 -13.84 2.32 10.83
N ASN A 413 -13.03 2.18 9.79
CA ASN A 413 -11.61 2.57 9.81
C ASN A 413 -11.35 3.95 9.19
N ILE A 414 -12.28 4.51 8.40
CA ILE A 414 -12.11 5.82 7.77
C ILE A 414 -13.32 6.71 8.06
N VAL A 415 -13.07 7.89 8.59
CA VAL A 415 -14.08 8.95 8.75
C VAL A 415 -13.57 10.23 8.10
N TYR A 416 -14.43 10.90 7.33
CA TYR A 416 -14.12 12.26 6.83
C TYR A 416 -14.77 13.29 7.73
N ILE A 417 -13.97 14.23 8.21
CA ILE A 417 -14.39 15.34 9.05
C ILE A 417 -14.28 16.62 8.24
N ARG A 418 -15.41 17.28 8.01
CA ARG A 418 -15.46 18.68 7.60
C ARG A 418 -15.45 19.55 8.84
N ILE A 419 -14.42 20.38 8.97
CA ILE A 419 -14.35 21.45 9.95
C ILE A 419 -14.76 22.73 9.25
N ARG A 420 -15.89 23.30 9.66
CA ARG A 420 -16.38 24.59 9.16
C ARG A 420 -15.69 25.71 9.92
N GLY A 421 -14.94 26.52 9.19
CA GLY A 421 -14.29 27.72 9.70
C GLY A 421 -15.17 28.95 9.54
N ASP A 422 -14.94 29.96 10.37
CA ASP A 422 -15.56 31.27 10.19
C ASP A 422 -15.13 31.87 8.83
N GLY A 423 -16.08 32.38 8.05
CA GLY A 423 -15.79 32.98 6.73
C GLY A 423 -15.72 32.00 5.55
N GLY A 424 -15.97 30.70 5.77
CA GLY A 424 -16.07 29.69 4.70
C GLY A 424 -14.78 28.93 4.38
N ASP A 425 -13.77 29.07 5.23
CA ASP A 425 -12.49 28.35 5.13
C ASP A 425 -12.61 26.93 5.69
N ASP A 426 -13.44 26.11 5.05
CA ASP A 426 -13.66 24.73 5.46
C ASP A 426 -12.44 23.85 5.18
N VAL A 427 -12.10 23.00 6.16
CA VAL A 427 -11.01 22.03 6.06
C VAL A 427 -11.56 20.62 6.15
N VAL A 428 -11.00 19.71 5.34
CA VAL A 428 -11.29 18.27 5.43
C VAL A 428 -10.12 17.55 6.09
N ILE A 429 -10.43 16.69 7.06
CA ILE A 429 -9.50 15.76 7.69
C ILE A 429 -10.05 14.35 7.52
N SER A 430 -9.20 13.41 7.11
CA SER A 430 -9.46 11.98 7.19
C SER A 430 -8.93 11.46 8.52
N THR A 431 -9.80 10.88 9.33
CA THR A 431 -9.41 10.08 10.49
C THR A 431 -9.28 8.63 10.05
N ILE A 432 -8.07 8.09 10.15
CA ILE A 432 -7.74 6.71 9.81
C ILE A 432 -7.47 5.96 11.10
N ILE A 433 -8.31 4.98 11.42
CA ILE A 433 -8.21 4.23 12.68
C ILE A 433 -7.39 2.98 12.43
N ASN A 434 -6.23 2.89 13.09
CA ASN A 434 -5.32 1.76 12.97
C ASN A 434 -5.56 0.78 14.11
N ARG A 435 -6.07 -0.41 13.78
CA ARG A 435 -6.27 -1.46 14.77
C ARG A 435 -4.98 -2.22 14.99
N TRP A 436 -4.71 -2.57 16.25
CA TRP A 436 -3.52 -3.31 16.60
C TRP A 436 -3.74 -4.81 16.40
N HIS A 437 -2.89 -5.44 15.57
CA HIS A 437 -2.81 -6.90 15.44
C HIS A 437 -1.52 -7.43 16.04
N ASP A 438 -1.58 -8.31 17.04
CA ASP A 438 -0.41 -8.98 17.63
C ASP A 438 0.42 -9.75 16.58
N ASN A 439 -0.20 -10.22 15.50
CA ASN A 439 0.46 -10.64 14.26
C ASN A 439 -0.58 -10.62 13.11
N VAL A 440 -0.14 -10.75 11.86
CA VAL A 440 -1.01 -10.84 10.66
C VAL A 440 -0.84 -12.18 9.90
N THR A 441 -0.48 -13.25 10.63
CA THR A 441 -0.27 -14.59 10.06
C THR A 441 -1.51 -15.49 10.09
N PHE A 442 -2.66 -14.93 10.47
CA PHE A 442 -3.90 -15.67 10.60
C PHE A 442 -4.64 -15.79 9.26
N LEU A 443 -5.19 -16.97 8.98
CA LEU A 443 -6.10 -17.19 7.84
C LEU A 443 -7.56 -16.89 8.21
N PHE A 444 -7.92 -17.12 9.48
CA PHE A 444 -9.26 -16.95 10.03
C PHE A 444 -9.16 -16.36 11.44
N ASP A 445 -10.28 -15.82 11.93
CA ASP A 445 -10.42 -15.36 13.33
C ASP A 445 -9.43 -14.25 13.73
N GLU A 446 -9.40 -13.19 12.90
CA GLU A 446 -8.63 -11.96 13.13
C GLU A 446 -8.76 -11.43 14.56
N LYS A 447 -9.96 -11.57 15.14
CA LYS A 447 -10.31 -11.08 16.48
C LYS A 447 -9.36 -11.54 17.58
N LYS A 448 -8.78 -12.74 17.46
CA LYS A 448 -7.79 -13.25 18.43
C LYS A 448 -6.46 -12.50 18.44
N SER A 449 -6.15 -11.83 17.34
CA SER A 449 -4.92 -11.03 17.22
C SER A 449 -5.17 -9.56 17.55
N LEU A 450 -6.42 -9.11 17.65
CA LEU A 450 -6.75 -7.70 17.92
C LEU A 450 -6.45 -7.33 19.37
N ARG A 451 -5.94 -6.11 19.57
CA ARG A 451 -5.68 -5.52 20.88
C ARG A 451 -6.25 -4.10 20.94
N PRO A 452 -7.57 -3.98 21.21
CA PRO A 452 -8.24 -2.68 21.22
C PRO A 452 -7.63 -1.66 22.20
N ASP A 453 -6.93 -2.15 23.24
CA ASP A 453 -6.17 -1.34 24.20
C ASP A 453 -4.97 -0.60 23.59
N LYS A 454 -4.63 -0.90 22.33
CA LYS A 454 -3.49 -0.33 21.60
C LYS A 454 -3.88 0.33 20.29
N ASP A 455 -5.17 0.34 19.97
CA ASP A 455 -5.67 1.00 18.78
C ASP A 455 -5.37 2.51 18.85
N ASN A 456 -5.10 3.10 17.71
CA ASN A 456 -4.81 4.52 17.58
C ASN A 456 -5.49 5.07 16.32
N ALA A 457 -5.33 6.37 16.04
CA ALA A 457 -5.77 6.92 14.77
C ALA A 457 -4.80 7.98 14.26
N ASP A 458 -4.68 8.06 12.94
CA ASP A 458 -3.99 9.14 12.26
C ASP A 458 -5.01 10.15 11.72
N PHE A 459 -4.75 11.43 11.92
CA PHE A 459 -5.54 12.54 11.36
C PHE A 459 -4.77 13.18 10.22
N ILE A 460 -5.25 12.99 8.99
CA ILE A 460 -4.54 13.43 7.79
C ILE A 460 -5.40 14.39 6.99
N ARG A 461 -4.85 15.55 6.61
CA ARG A 461 -5.58 16.57 5.83
C ARG A 461 -5.97 16.04 4.45
N GLY A 462 -7.20 16.32 4.01
CA GLY A 462 -7.72 15.92 2.70
C GLY A 462 -8.36 14.52 2.72
N PHE A 463 -8.57 13.96 1.53
CA PHE A 463 -9.34 12.72 1.34
C PHE A 463 -8.43 11.49 1.21
N HIS A 464 -8.48 10.61 2.21
CA HIS A 464 -7.68 9.39 2.27
C HIS A 464 -8.58 8.15 2.25
N GLY A 465 -8.53 7.40 1.15
CA GLY A 465 -9.35 6.21 0.94
C GLY A 465 -10.50 6.41 -0.04
N SER A 466 -11.20 5.33 -0.35
CA SER A 466 -12.31 5.35 -1.32
C SER A 466 -13.69 5.13 -0.68
N TYR A 467 -13.71 4.74 0.59
CA TYR A 467 -14.89 4.30 1.31
C TYR A 467 -14.97 5.02 2.66
N PRO A 468 -15.49 6.26 2.73
CA PRO A 468 -15.79 6.84 4.01
C PRO A 468 -16.80 5.94 4.74
N ASN A 469 -16.47 5.51 5.95
CA ASN A 469 -17.40 4.76 6.78
C ASN A 469 -18.41 5.67 7.45
N TYR A 470 -18.02 6.93 7.67
CA TYR A 470 -18.86 7.97 8.21
C TYR A 470 -18.39 9.38 7.78
N LEU A 471 -19.30 10.34 7.77
CA LEU A 471 -19.02 11.76 7.58
C LEU A 471 -19.33 12.51 8.89
N ILE A 472 -18.45 13.43 9.27
CA ILE A 472 -18.64 14.35 10.38
C ILE A 472 -18.63 15.78 9.82
N ASP A 473 -19.61 16.58 10.23
CA ASP A 473 -19.66 18.02 9.92
C ASP A 473 -19.71 18.79 11.23
N ILE A 474 -18.64 19.54 11.53
CA ILE A 474 -18.43 20.20 12.81
C ILE A 474 -18.02 21.66 12.60
N HIS A 475 -18.56 22.58 13.40
CA HIS A 475 -18.08 23.95 13.45
C HIS A 475 -16.81 24.04 14.30
N GLN A 476 -15.87 24.92 13.97
CA GLN A 476 -14.62 25.07 14.72
C GLN A 476 -14.83 25.32 16.23
N ASP A 477 -15.90 26.01 16.61
CA ASP A 477 -16.24 26.31 18.01
C ASP A 477 -16.65 25.05 18.82
N ASP A 478 -17.07 23.99 18.15
CA ASP A 478 -17.50 22.74 18.76
C ASP A 478 -16.35 21.73 18.92
N LEU A 479 -15.20 21.98 18.28
CA LEU A 479 -14.03 21.11 18.33
C LEU A 479 -13.51 20.83 19.75
N PRO A 480 -13.45 21.80 20.69
CA PRO A 480 -13.02 21.51 22.05
C PRO A 480 -13.87 20.42 22.72
N GLY A 481 -15.19 20.49 22.55
CA GLY A 481 -16.12 19.49 23.08
C GLY A 481 -15.99 18.13 22.37
N PHE A 482 -15.69 18.14 21.06
CA PHE A 482 -15.42 16.91 20.32
C PHE A 482 -14.15 16.21 20.83
N PHE A 483 -13.04 16.93 21.00
CA PHE A 483 -11.79 16.35 21.52
C PHE A 483 -11.92 15.84 22.95
N ASP A 484 -12.67 16.54 23.83
CA ASP A 484 -12.96 16.05 25.17
C ASP A 484 -13.67 14.68 25.15
N ILE A 485 -14.65 14.51 24.26
CA ILE A 485 -15.36 13.23 24.11
C ILE A 485 -14.40 12.14 23.63
N LEU A 486 -13.57 12.41 22.61
CA LEU A 486 -12.60 11.43 22.12
C LEU A 486 -11.62 11.00 23.21
N ALA A 487 -11.10 11.96 23.98
CA ALA A 487 -10.07 11.73 25.00
C ALA A 487 -10.61 11.07 26.28
N ASN A 488 -11.86 11.33 26.65
CA ASN A 488 -12.42 10.96 27.95
C ASN A 488 -13.70 10.10 27.85
N LEU A 489 -13.91 9.39 26.73
CA LEU A 489 -15.12 8.59 26.52
C LEU A 489 -15.34 7.55 27.65
N ASP A 490 -14.27 6.93 28.13
CA ASP A 490 -14.28 5.98 29.24
C ASP A 490 -14.87 6.59 30.53
N LYS A 491 -14.56 7.86 30.81
CA LYS A 491 -15.08 8.60 31.97
C LYS A 491 -16.50 9.12 31.76
N ILE A 492 -16.81 9.59 30.55
CA ILE A 492 -18.14 10.10 30.18
C ILE A 492 -19.17 8.96 30.15
N GLY A 493 -18.72 7.75 29.79
CA GLY A 493 -19.57 6.60 29.53
C GLY A 493 -20.04 6.56 28.07
N LEU A 494 -20.04 5.36 27.49
CA LEU A 494 -20.30 5.14 26.06
C LEU A 494 -21.62 5.78 25.58
N GLU A 495 -22.74 5.49 26.24
CA GLU A 495 -24.06 6.00 25.83
C GLU A 495 -24.13 7.53 25.86
N ALA A 496 -23.61 8.15 26.92
CA ALA A 496 -23.61 9.60 27.07
C ALA A 496 -22.65 10.26 26.07
N GLY A 497 -21.50 9.65 25.80
CA GLY A 497 -20.53 10.11 24.80
C GLY A 497 -21.09 10.06 23.38
N LEU A 498 -21.65 8.91 22.97
CA LEU A 498 -22.25 8.76 21.63
C LEU A 498 -23.41 9.74 21.42
N LYS A 499 -24.29 9.92 22.42
CA LYS A 499 -25.37 10.91 22.35
C LYS A 499 -24.87 12.35 22.15
N ARG A 500 -23.70 12.70 22.68
CA ARG A 500 -23.08 14.01 22.46
C ARG A 500 -22.46 14.11 21.06
N LEU A 501 -22.00 13.00 20.49
CA LEU A 501 -21.45 12.95 19.14
C LEU A 501 -22.54 12.97 18.07
N ASP A 502 -23.76 12.50 18.35
CA ASP A 502 -24.87 12.47 17.39
C ASP A 502 -25.12 13.80 16.68
N LYS A 503 -24.80 14.95 17.30
CA LYS A 503 -24.96 16.27 16.66
C LYS A 503 -23.94 16.58 15.53
N TYR A 504 -22.83 15.85 15.46
CA TYR A 504 -21.80 16.05 14.44
C TYR A 504 -21.81 14.98 13.34
N PHE A 505 -22.35 13.82 13.69
CA PHE A 505 -22.34 12.63 12.86
C PHE A 505 -23.47 12.70 11.82
N VAL A 506 -23.11 12.68 10.54
CA VAL A 506 -24.07 12.65 9.43
C VAL A 506 -24.62 11.24 9.23
N ASN A 507 -25.78 10.94 9.81
CA ASN A 507 -26.41 9.64 9.62
C ASN A 507 -27.00 9.50 8.20
N ARG A 508 -26.99 8.28 7.66
CA ARG A 508 -27.64 7.99 6.36
C ARG A 508 -29.16 8.26 6.37
N ALA A 509 -29.78 8.24 7.54
CA ALA A 509 -31.18 8.60 7.73
C ALA A 509 -31.43 10.11 7.90
N ASP A 510 -30.37 10.94 7.89
CA ASP A 510 -30.53 12.39 7.88
C ASP A 510 -31.28 12.82 6.60
N LYS A 511 -32.24 13.72 6.75
CA LYS A 511 -33.00 14.29 5.62
C LYS A 511 -32.11 15.06 4.65
N ASP A 512 -30.98 15.58 5.11
CA ASP A 512 -30.01 16.35 4.31
C ASP A 512 -28.72 15.57 4.04
N PHE A 513 -28.75 14.24 4.19
CA PHE A 513 -27.57 13.38 3.95
C PHE A 513 -26.88 13.67 2.61
N TRP A 514 -27.67 13.84 1.53
CA TRP A 514 -27.13 14.11 0.21
C TRP A 514 -26.48 15.48 0.10
N GLY A 515 -26.99 16.51 0.80
CA GLY A 515 -26.35 17.83 0.84
C GLY A 515 -24.96 17.77 1.46
N HIS A 516 -24.79 16.99 2.54
CA HIS A 516 -23.47 16.75 3.12
C HIS A 516 -22.57 15.95 2.17
N TYR A 517 -23.06 14.84 1.62
CA TYR A 517 -22.28 14.01 0.70
C TYR A 517 -21.80 14.78 -0.53
N ASP A 518 -22.70 15.53 -1.17
CA ASP A 518 -22.40 16.31 -2.37
C ASP A 518 -21.35 17.38 -2.07
N TRP A 519 -21.39 18.01 -0.89
CA TRP A 519 -20.34 18.94 -0.47
C TRP A 519 -18.95 18.27 -0.43
N PHE A 520 -18.83 17.09 0.20
CA PHE A 520 -17.54 16.37 0.25
C PHE A 520 -17.10 15.93 -1.15
N GLN A 521 -18.04 15.46 -1.98
CA GLN A 521 -17.75 15.03 -3.35
C GLN A 521 -17.29 16.19 -4.22
N ASP A 522 -17.95 17.34 -4.16
CA ASP A 522 -17.60 18.55 -4.90
C ASP A 522 -16.24 19.10 -4.45
N ARG A 523 -15.99 19.09 -3.14
CA ARG A 523 -14.68 19.46 -2.60
C ARG A 523 -13.58 18.53 -3.12
N PHE A 524 -13.83 17.22 -3.14
CA PHE A 524 -12.87 16.23 -3.67
C PHE A 524 -12.60 16.41 -5.16
N ASN A 525 -13.64 16.64 -5.96
CA ASN A 525 -13.52 16.93 -7.39
C ASN A 525 -12.71 18.21 -7.66
N LYS A 526 -12.87 19.24 -6.80
CA LYS A 526 -12.13 20.49 -6.92
C LYS A 526 -10.66 20.35 -6.52
N GLU A 527 -10.37 19.62 -5.44
CA GLU A 527 -9.00 19.43 -4.94
C GLU A 527 -8.19 18.44 -5.78
N GLN A 528 -8.84 17.43 -6.37
CA GLN A 528 -8.18 16.38 -7.13
C GLN A 528 -8.86 16.13 -8.49
N PRO A 529 -8.96 17.12 -9.39
CA PRO A 529 -9.78 17.03 -10.61
C PRO A 529 -9.41 15.87 -11.54
N VAL A 530 -8.15 15.43 -11.51
CA VAL A 530 -7.67 14.31 -12.34
C VAL A 530 -7.85 12.96 -11.65
N HIS A 531 -7.73 12.88 -10.33
CA HIS A 531 -7.72 11.62 -9.58
C HIS A 531 -9.03 11.33 -8.84
N SER A 532 -9.92 12.31 -8.76
CA SER A 532 -11.21 12.19 -8.12
C SER A 532 -12.13 11.24 -8.89
N GLY A 533 -12.92 10.48 -8.14
CA GLY A 533 -14.09 9.78 -8.63
C GLY A 533 -15.14 9.79 -7.53
N LEU A 534 -16.31 9.22 -7.80
CA LEU A 534 -17.34 9.10 -6.77
C LEU A 534 -16.84 8.29 -5.57
N PHE A 535 -17.04 8.80 -4.36
CA PHE A 535 -16.87 8.01 -3.15
C PHE A 535 -17.89 6.87 -3.13
N ASP A 536 -17.48 5.72 -2.62
CA ASP A 536 -18.35 4.55 -2.58
C ASP A 536 -18.95 4.40 -1.16
N LEU A 537 -20.27 4.58 -1.08
CA LEU A 537 -21.06 4.50 0.15
C LEU A 537 -21.48 3.06 0.53
N ASN A 538 -20.99 2.03 -0.15
CA ASN A 538 -21.28 0.62 0.19
C ASN A 538 -20.75 0.22 1.58
N ARG A 539 -19.82 1.00 2.15
CA ARG A 539 -19.30 0.82 3.51
C ARG A 539 -19.70 1.96 4.45
N TYR A 540 -20.72 2.74 4.07
CA TYR A 540 -21.30 3.77 4.91
C TYR A 540 -22.32 3.15 5.86
N TYR A 541 -21.93 2.96 7.11
CA TYR A 541 -22.71 2.17 8.06
C TYR A 541 -23.78 3.02 8.76
N HIS A 542 -24.97 2.44 8.94
CA HIS A 542 -26.07 3.05 9.70
C HIS A 542 -25.79 3.09 11.21
N LYS A 543 -24.92 2.20 11.69
CA LYS A 543 -24.32 2.13 13.02
C LYS A 543 -22.82 1.96 12.83
N ALA A 544 -22.08 3.07 12.85
CA ALA A 544 -20.63 3.06 12.66
C ALA A 544 -19.85 3.15 13.99
N LEU A 545 -20.55 3.40 15.10
CA LEU A 545 -20.03 3.54 16.46
C LEU A 545 -21.03 3.03 17.49
#